data_AF-A0A9E0IRD1-F1
#
_entry.id   AF-A0A9E0IRD1-F1
#
_cell.length_a   1.000
_cell.length_b   1.000
_cell.length_c   1.000
_cell.angle_alpha   90.00
_cell.angle_beta   90.00
_cell.angle_gamma   90.00
#
_symmetry.space_group_name_H-M   'P 1'
#
loop_
_entity.id
_entity.type
_entity.pdbx_description
1 polymer ?
#
loop_
_entity_poly.entity_id
_entity_poly.type
_entity_poly.pdbx_seq_one_letter_code
_entity_poly.pdbx_strand_id
1 'polypeptide(L)'
;MPVDLSSTYVLFTTTSTKGTWDLDDYEAPEGVQSFEHTNSAPLLARWGQGATGTLRNGDRKKPRLADAVLTTMLGTIVSDRLRQAIVDFGATDVEFLPIKLTLEGAPVELPYFLLHPTDWPDCLDREASGATMSEWVAGSIDEVQRLAFTSDPGRALFKPLGYHDALIASLALAEALARLPLSGIRWMPLDCHPNYQAEAEKTPFGLHVRALYEHHALRGTTHDIPGLAAPAKVKRASAAKVKAWLASAPGSGTYTSEAGATTAFVAGEDETWRDAYDDAPDDWPGFEPKRYRAFGSDGQSNHYLIDLDADGAIVYLSHETGFGQIPVVAPSMAAFAARVAAGR
;
A
#
# COMPACT_ATOMS: atom_id res chain seq x y z
N MET A 1 -10.74 -32.58 -15.30
CA MET A 1 -10.36 -32.56 -13.87
C MET A 1 -9.33 -31.46 -13.72
N PRO A 2 -9.45 -30.58 -12.72
CA PRO A 2 -8.44 -29.54 -12.49
C PRO A 2 -7.05 -30.16 -12.27
N VAL A 3 -6.02 -29.47 -12.74
CA VAL A 3 -4.62 -29.79 -12.46
C VAL A 3 -4.26 -29.14 -11.13
N ASP A 4 -3.71 -29.94 -10.22
CA ASP A 4 -3.17 -29.42 -8.96
C ASP A 4 -1.80 -28.79 -9.19
N LEU A 5 -1.74 -27.47 -9.09
CA LEU A 5 -0.54 -26.66 -9.25
C LEU A 5 0.00 -26.12 -7.91
N SER A 6 -0.63 -26.48 -6.79
CA SER A 6 -0.35 -25.92 -5.46
C SER A 6 1.09 -26.18 -4.99
N SER A 7 1.76 -27.21 -5.50
CA SER A 7 3.15 -27.54 -5.15
C SER A 7 4.21 -27.02 -6.14
N THR A 8 3.78 -26.52 -7.31
CA THR A 8 4.67 -26.05 -8.38
C THR A 8 4.71 -24.54 -8.45
N TYR A 9 3.66 -23.88 -7.97
CA TYR A 9 3.44 -22.45 -8.13
C TYR A 9 3.10 -21.77 -6.81
N VAL A 10 3.42 -20.49 -6.71
CA VAL A 10 3.15 -19.62 -5.57
C VAL A 10 2.65 -18.28 -6.06
N LEU A 11 1.89 -17.57 -5.23
CA LEU A 11 1.58 -16.17 -5.48
C LEU A 11 2.84 -15.33 -5.23
N PHE A 12 3.16 -14.49 -6.21
CA PHE A 12 4.04 -13.36 -6.03
C PHE A 12 3.20 -12.20 -5.50
N THR A 13 3.45 -11.79 -4.26
CA THR A 13 2.90 -10.56 -3.71
C THR A 13 4.03 -9.73 -3.11
N THR A 14 3.70 -8.57 -2.56
CA THR A 14 4.68 -7.75 -1.87
C THR A 14 4.36 -7.69 -0.38
N THR A 15 5.33 -7.25 0.39
CA THR A 15 5.11 -6.91 1.79
C THR A 15 5.52 -5.46 2.02
N SER A 16 4.70 -4.75 2.78
CA SER A 16 5.15 -3.55 3.46
C SER A 16 6.04 -3.98 4.64
N THR A 17 7.33 -4.18 4.38
CA THR A 17 8.28 -4.33 5.51
C THR A 17 8.27 -3.06 6.36
N LYS A 18 8.56 -3.18 7.65
CA LYS A 18 8.68 -2.01 8.53
C LYS A 18 9.83 -1.12 8.03
N GLY A 19 9.50 0.02 7.44
CA GLY A 19 10.43 0.92 6.76
C GLY A 19 10.10 1.23 5.30
N THR A 20 9.32 0.40 4.60
CA THR A 20 9.03 0.56 3.16
C THR A 20 7.79 1.40 2.88
N TRP A 21 7.69 1.85 1.64
CA TRP A 21 6.71 2.78 1.12
C TRP A 21 5.81 2.04 0.15
N ASP A 22 4.53 2.36 0.20
CA ASP A 22 3.55 1.86 -0.75
C ASP A 22 3.31 2.95 -1.82
N LEU A 23 2.99 2.52 -3.03
CA LEU A 23 2.61 3.46 -4.07
C LEU A 23 1.16 3.88 -3.85
N ASP A 24 0.96 5.15 -3.55
CA ASP A 24 -0.37 5.70 -3.29
C ASP A 24 -1.08 6.09 -4.58
N ASP A 25 -0.31 6.66 -5.52
CA ASP A 25 -0.85 7.11 -6.80
C ASP A 25 0.07 6.74 -7.96
N TYR A 26 -0.57 6.42 -9.08
CA TYR A 26 0.06 5.99 -10.32
C TYR A 26 -0.61 6.68 -11.50
N GLU A 27 0.21 7.38 -12.30
CA GLU A 27 -0.24 7.98 -13.54
C GLU A 27 0.44 7.27 -14.72
N ALA A 28 -0.39 6.63 -15.54
CA ALA A 28 0.06 6.06 -16.80
C ALA A 28 0.45 7.16 -17.80
N PRO A 29 1.35 6.85 -18.75
CA PRO A 29 1.63 7.75 -19.86
C PRO A 29 0.36 8.13 -20.62
N GLU A 30 0.30 9.36 -21.14
CA GLU A 30 -0.82 9.83 -21.94
C GLU A 30 -1.12 8.86 -23.10
N GLY A 31 -2.39 8.47 -23.25
CA GLY A 31 -2.84 7.53 -24.28
C GLY A 31 -2.70 6.05 -23.94
N VAL A 32 -2.16 5.70 -22.77
CA VAL A 32 -2.18 4.32 -22.25
C VAL A 32 -3.42 4.16 -21.35
N GLN A 33 -4.38 3.33 -21.78
CA GLN A 33 -5.53 2.97 -20.95
C GLN A 33 -5.09 2.27 -19.65
N SER A 34 -5.94 2.30 -18.62
CA SER A 34 -5.62 1.64 -17.35
C SER A 34 -5.25 0.17 -17.60
N PHE A 35 -4.32 -0.34 -16.78
CA PHE A 35 -3.66 -1.62 -16.97
C PHE A 35 -4.63 -2.80 -17.15
N GLU A 36 -5.75 -2.75 -16.46
CA GLU A 36 -6.87 -3.69 -16.51
C GLU A 36 -7.41 -3.90 -17.93
N HIS A 37 -7.35 -2.88 -18.79
CA HIS A 37 -7.91 -2.94 -20.15
C HIS A 37 -6.95 -3.56 -21.16
N THR A 38 -5.69 -3.81 -20.77
CA THR A 38 -4.65 -4.19 -21.73
C THR A 38 -4.60 -5.69 -22.01
N ASN A 39 -5.34 -6.52 -21.25
CA ASN A 39 -5.58 -7.96 -21.50
C ASN A 39 -4.35 -8.70 -22.06
N SER A 40 -3.21 -8.61 -21.37
CA SER A 40 -1.93 -9.26 -21.71
C SER A 40 -1.13 -8.75 -22.90
N ALA A 41 -1.63 -7.73 -23.61
CA ALA A 41 -0.91 -7.16 -24.75
C ALA A 41 0.41 -6.52 -24.31
N PRO A 42 1.50 -6.69 -25.09
CA PRO A 42 2.72 -5.92 -24.93
C PRO A 42 2.44 -4.42 -24.89
N LEU A 43 3.02 -3.73 -23.91
CA LEU A 43 2.89 -2.30 -23.67
C LEU A 43 4.16 -1.53 -23.98
N LEU A 44 5.34 -2.16 -23.95
CA LEU A 44 6.62 -1.46 -24.03
C LEU A 44 6.73 -0.55 -25.26
N ALA A 45 6.25 -1.01 -26.42
CA ALA A 45 6.28 -0.24 -27.66
C ALA A 45 5.43 1.03 -27.64
N ARG A 46 4.39 1.09 -26.79
CA ARG A 46 3.45 2.22 -26.65
C ARG A 46 3.52 2.92 -25.30
N TRP A 47 4.34 2.42 -24.38
CA TRP A 47 4.52 3.01 -23.05
C TRP A 47 5.09 4.43 -23.13
N GLY A 48 5.90 4.69 -24.16
CA GLY A 48 6.52 6.01 -24.33
C GLY A 48 7.45 6.38 -23.17
N GLN A 49 7.63 7.69 -22.97
CA GLN A 49 8.30 8.23 -21.79
C GLN A 49 7.29 9.07 -21.03
N GLY A 50 7.09 8.81 -19.73
CA GLY A 50 6.23 9.68 -18.93
C GLY A 50 5.47 9.03 -17.80
N ALA A 51 5.48 7.70 -17.65
CA ALA A 51 4.85 7.07 -16.49
C ALA A 51 5.45 7.62 -15.21
N THR A 52 4.61 8.14 -14.32
CA THR A 52 5.00 8.67 -13.02
C THR A 52 4.26 7.96 -11.91
N GLY A 53 4.93 7.73 -10.79
CA GLY A 53 4.32 7.21 -9.58
C GLY A 53 4.68 8.09 -8.39
N THR A 54 3.73 8.30 -7.50
CA THR A 54 3.95 9.04 -6.25
C THR A 54 3.89 8.07 -5.07
N LEU A 55 5.00 7.99 -4.35
CA LEU A 55 5.14 7.23 -3.12
C LEU A 55 4.74 8.11 -1.94
N ARG A 56 3.91 7.58 -1.02
CA ARG A 56 3.51 8.31 0.20
C ARG A 56 4.05 7.69 1.48
N ASN A 57 4.36 8.58 2.44
CA ASN A 57 5.00 8.22 3.69
C ASN A 57 3.99 7.63 4.65
N GLY A 58 4.12 6.33 4.91
CA GLY A 58 3.45 5.69 6.05
C GLY A 58 4.08 6.05 7.41
N ASP A 59 4.50 7.30 7.61
CA ASP A 59 5.05 7.85 8.86
C ASP A 59 6.41 7.28 9.32
N ARG A 60 7.46 7.42 8.50
CA ARG A 60 8.76 6.78 8.79
C ARG A 60 9.97 7.73 8.71
N LYS A 61 10.80 7.65 9.76
CA LYS A 61 11.99 8.51 10.01
C LYS A 61 13.16 8.31 9.05
N LYS A 62 13.17 7.23 8.26
CA LYS A 62 14.22 6.93 7.27
C LYS A 62 13.59 6.32 6.01
N PRO A 63 13.51 7.06 4.90
CA PRO A 63 12.91 6.60 3.68
C PRO A 63 13.76 5.49 3.05
N ARG A 64 13.12 4.38 2.67
CA ARG A 64 13.79 3.17 2.16
C ARG A 64 12.90 2.52 1.11
N LEU A 65 13.40 2.32 -0.10
CA LEU A 65 12.65 1.63 -1.14
C LEU A 65 12.99 0.16 -1.19
N ALA A 66 11.94 -0.64 -1.27
CA ALA A 66 12.05 -2.08 -1.47
C ALA A 66 12.34 -2.40 -2.94
N ASP A 67 12.68 -3.65 -3.23
CA ASP A 67 12.80 -4.09 -4.62
C ASP A 67 11.48 -4.40 -5.28
N ALA A 68 10.49 -4.80 -4.50
CA ALA A 68 9.12 -4.97 -4.96
C ALA A 68 8.22 -4.06 -4.13
N VAL A 69 7.39 -3.26 -4.80
CA VAL A 69 6.41 -2.35 -4.22
C VAL A 69 5.07 -2.59 -4.89
N LEU A 70 4.01 -2.83 -4.11
CA LEU A 70 2.67 -2.98 -4.67
C LEU A 70 2.13 -1.61 -5.08
N THR A 71 1.33 -1.61 -6.13
CA THR A 71 0.49 -0.47 -6.50
C THR A 71 -0.97 -0.77 -6.17
N THR A 72 -1.72 0.27 -5.84
CA THR A 72 -3.18 0.21 -5.65
C THR A 72 -3.92 -0.32 -6.88
N MET A 73 -3.33 -0.19 -8.06
CA MET A 73 -3.85 -0.66 -9.36
C MET A 73 -3.35 -2.07 -9.75
N LEU A 74 -3.09 -2.94 -8.77
CA LEU A 74 -2.75 -4.36 -8.97
C LEU A 74 -1.48 -4.61 -9.83
N GLY A 75 -0.62 -3.61 -9.90
CA GLY A 75 0.70 -3.65 -10.51
C GLY A 75 1.77 -3.94 -9.46
N THR A 76 2.89 -4.51 -9.89
CA THR A 76 4.08 -4.63 -9.06
C THR A 76 5.18 -3.76 -9.64
N ILE A 77 5.66 -2.79 -8.88
CA ILE A 77 6.83 -2.01 -9.24
C ILE A 77 8.07 -2.73 -8.73
N VAL A 78 9.05 -2.91 -9.61
CA VAL A 78 10.30 -3.61 -9.34
C VAL A 78 11.52 -2.74 -9.56
N SER A 79 12.53 -2.89 -8.69
CA SER A 79 13.85 -2.26 -8.89
C SER A 79 14.60 -2.91 -10.05
N ASP A 80 15.62 -2.23 -10.58
CA ASP A 80 16.46 -2.78 -11.65
C ASP A 80 17.14 -4.10 -11.30
N ARG A 81 17.55 -4.30 -10.04
CA ARG A 81 18.18 -5.57 -9.63
C ARG A 81 17.18 -6.72 -9.57
N LEU A 82 15.94 -6.48 -9.14
CA LEU A 82 14.90 -7.52 -9.18
C LEU A 82 14.47 -7.80 -10.61
N ARG A 83 14.36 -6.76 -11.46
CA ARG A 83 14.17 -6.94 -12.91
C ARG A 83 15.23 -7.86 -13.50
N GLN A 84 16.51 -7.56 -13.28
CA GLN A 84 17.61 -8.36 -13.83
C GLN A 84 17.55 -9.80 -13.32
N ALA A 85 17.29 -10.01 -12.02
CA ALA A 85 17.16 -11.34 -11.45
C ALA A 85 16.00 -12.15 -12.04
N ILE A 86 14.83 -11.52 -12.27
CA ILE A 86 13.67 -12.16 -12.90
C ILE A 86 14.04 -12.65 -14.32
N VAL A 87 14.75 -11.84 -15.09
CA VAL A 87 15.22 -12.21 -16.44
C VAL A 87 16.26 -13.32 -16.38
N ASP A 88 17.26 -13.19 -15.51
CA ASP A 88 18.37 -14.15 -15.37
C ASP A 88 17.86 -15.55 -14.94
N PHE A 89 16.75 -15.60 -14.21
CA PHE A 89 16.07 -16.84 -13.82
C PHE A 89 14.97 -17.30 -14.78
N GLY A 90 14.94 -16.76 -16.01
CA GLY A 90 14.24 -17.36 -17.14
C GLY A 90 12.79 -16.92 -17.32
N ALA A 91 12.34 -15.83 -16.71
CA ALA A 91 11.05 -15.23 -17.07
C ALA A 91 11.19 -14.48 -18.41
N THR A 92 10.60 -15.03 -19.47
CA THR A 92 10.68 -14.48 -20.83
C THR A 92 9.44 -13.70 -21.25
N ASP A 93 8.28 -14.02 -20.69
CA ASP A 93 6.98 -13.42 -21.08
C ASP A 93 6.63 -12.23 -20.17
N VAL A 94 7.60 -11.34 -19.98
CA VAL A 94 7.49 -10.18 -19.09
C VAL A 94 8.11 -8.95 -19.74
N GLU A 95 7.42 -7.82 -19.61
CA GLU A 95 7.95 -6.50 -19.90
C GLU A 95 8.22 -5.74 -18.60
N PHE A 96 9.21 -4.87 -18.66
CA PHE A 96 9.57 -3.97 -17.58
C PHE A 96 9.41 -2.55 -18.06
N LEU A 97 8.31 -1.93 -17.67
CA LEU A 97 7.89 -0.64 -18.19
C LEU A 97 8.49 0.47 -17.31
N PRO A 98 9.40 1.30 -17.81
CA PRO A 98 10.09 2.29 -16.97
C PRO A 98 9.11 3.26 -16.32
N ILE A 99 9.28 3.53 -15.02
CA ILE A 99 8.46 4.48 -14.28
C ILE A 99 9.36 5.46 -13.51
N LYS A 100 9.00 6.74 -13.54
CA LYS A 100 9.63 7.77 -12.72
C LYS A 100 8.90 7.85 -11.39
N LEU A 101 9.61 7.60 -10.29
CA LEU A 101 9.02 7.70 -8.97
C LEU A 101 9.32 9.06 -8.34
N THR A 102 8.35 9.59 -7.62
CA THR A 102 8.54 10.74 -6.74
C THR A 102 8.17 10.35 -5.32
N LEU A 103 8.81 11.02 -4.37
CA LEU A 103 8.70 10.79 -2.95
C LEU A 103 8.61 12.13 -2.25
N GLU A 104 7.44 12.45 -1.69
CA GLU A 104 7.19 13.77 -1.08
C GLU A 104 7.55 14.92 -2.04
N GLY A 105 7.29 14.73 -3.34
CA GLY A 105 7.61 15.69 -4.42
C GLY A 105 9.06 15.68 -4.91
N ALA A 106 9.97 14.94 -4.26
CA ALA A 106 11.35 14.78 -4.72
C ALA A 106 11.47 13.58 -5.68
N PRO A 107 12.23 13.68 -6.78
CA PRO A 107 12.45 12.54 -7.67
C PRO A 107 13.25 11.43 -6.96
N VAL A 108 12.89 10.19 -7.25
CA VAL A 108 13.68 9.00 -6.91
C VAL A 108 14.59 8.71 -8.10
N GLU A 109 15.90 8.90 -7.93
CA GLU A 109 16.89 8.71 -8.99
C GLU A 109 17.17 7.23 -9.34
N LEU A 110 16.70 6.30 -8.52
CA LEU A 110 16.87 4.86 -8.75
C LEU A 110 15.93 4.39 -9.87
N PRO A 111 16.41 3.55 -10.80
CA PRO A 111 15.57 2.99 -11.86
C PRO A 111 14.58 1.97 -11.29
N TYR A 112 13.29 2.22 -11.54
CA TYR A 112 12.18 1.34 -11.23
C TYR A 112 11.33 1.08 -12.47
N PHE A 113 10.65 -0.06 -12.46
CA PHE A 113 9.87 -0.55 -13.58
C PHE A 113 8.56 -1.12 -13.08
N LEU A 114 7.48 -0.91 -13.81
CA LEU A 114 6.28 -1.70 -13.64
C LEU A 114 6.49 -3.07 -14.29
N LEU A 115 6.36 -4.13 -13.49
CA LEU A 115 6.43 -5.52 -13.94
C LEU A 115 5.12 -5.90 -14.62
N HIS A 116 5.19 -6.17 -15.92
CA HIS A 116 4.04 -6.48 -16.77
C HIS A 116 4.21 -7.85 -17.44
N PRO A 117 3.63 -8.93 -16.90
CA PRO A 117 3.53 -10.17 -17.65
C PRO A 117 2.75 -9.97 -18.95
N THR A 118 3.20 -10.60 -20.02
CA THR A 118 2.55 -10.57 -21.34
C THR A 118 2.00 -11.95 -21.71
N ASP A 119 1.12 -11.99 -22.72
CA ASP A 119 0.59 -13.24 -23.29
C ASP A 119 -0.03 -14.17 -22.24
N TRP A 120 -1.05 -13.71 -21.52
CA TRP A 120 -1.54 -14.40 -20.32
C TRP A 120 -2.16 -15.75 -20.69
N PRO A 121 -1.71 -16.86 -20.07
CA PRO A 121 -2.23 -18.18 -20.40
C PRO A 121 -3.67 -18.36 -19.94
N ASP A 122 -4.51 -18.91 -20.82
CA ASP A 122 -5.89 -19.35 -20.52
C ASP A 122 -5.88 -20.68 -19.76
N CYS A 123 -5.37 -20.64 -18.53
CA CYS A 123 -5.15 -21.81 -17.68
C CYS A 123 -6.08 -21.88 -16.47
N LEU A 124 -6.84 -20.83 -16.17
CA LEU A 124 -7.74 -20.80 -15.01
C LEU A 124 -9.05 -21.54 -15.33
N ASP A 125 -9.39 -22.53 -14.51
CA ASP A 125 -10.69 -23.19 -14.54
C ASP A 125 -11.73 -22.30 -13.84
N ARG A 126 -12.43 -21.49 -14.62
CA ARG A 126 -13.38 -20.49 -14.09
C ARG A 126 -14.51 -21.12 -13.27
N GLU A 127 -15.03 -22.26 -13.72
CA GLU A 127 -16.10 -22.97 -13.02
C GLU A 127 -15.57 -23.58 -11.72
N ALA A 128 -14.46 -24.31 -11.77
CA ALA A 128 -13.89 -24.92 -10.57
C ALA A 128 -13.34 -23.89 -9.58
N SER A 129 -12.95 -22.70 -10.04
CA SER A 129 -12.49 -21.57 -9.23
C SER A 129 -13.65 -20.81 -8.58
N GLY A 130 -14.90 -21.03 -9.00
CA GLY A 130 -16.04 -20.23 -8.56
C GLY A 130 -15.90 -18.76 -8.97
N ALA A 131 -15.50 -18.52 -10.22
CA ALA A 131 -15.21 -17.19 -10.72
C ALA A 131 -16.49 -16.36 -10.93
N THR A 132 -16.47 -15.11 -10.46
CA THR A 132 -17.45 -14.07 -10.77
C THR A 132 -16.89 -13.17 -11.85
N MET A 133 -17.65 -12.93 -12.93
CA MET A 133 -17.22 -12.07 -14.02
C MET A 133 -17.48 -10.59 -13.69
N SER A 134 -16.57 -9.72 -14.10
CA SER A 134 -16.72 -8.27 -13.94
C SER A 134 -17.92 -7.74 -14.73
N GLU A 135 -18.72 -6.88 -14.11
CA GLU A 135 -19.81 -6.15 -14.77
C GLU A 135 -19.29 -4.99 -15.64
N TRP A 136 -18.07 -4.51 -15.36
CA TRP A 136 -17.50 -3.30 -15.95
C TRP A 136 -16.55 -3.61 -17.10
N VAL A 137 -15.80 -4.71 -17.01
CA VAL A 137 -14.76 -5.07 -17.99
C VAL A 137 -15.09 -6.43 -18.59
N ALA A 138 -15.56 -6.42 -19.84
CA ALA A 138 -15.96 -7.63 -20.55
C ALA A 138 -14.80 -8.65 -20.63
N GLY A 139 -15.06 -9.86 -20.13
CA GLY A 139 -14.08 -10.95 -20.13
C GLY A 139 -13.11 -10.94 -18.93
N SER A 140 -13.16 -9.93 -18.07
CA SER A 140 -12.42 -9.89 -16.81
C SER A 140 -13.17 -10.64 -15.71
N ILE A 141 -12.40 -11.28 -14.83
CA ILE A 141 -12.85 -11.97 -13.61
C ILE A 141 -12.64 -10.99 -12.46
N ASP A 142 -13.73 -10.71 -11.76
CA ASP A 142 -13.76 -9.80 -10.60
C ASP A 142 -13.27 -10.52 -9.35
N GLU A 143 -13.76 -11.74 -9.13
CA GLU A 143 -13.46 -12.53 -7.94
C GLU A 143 -13.38 -14.02 -8.28
N VAL A 144 -12.66 -14.78 -7.46
CA VAL A 144 -12.63 -16.26 -7.48
C VAL A 144 -12.76 -16.76 -6.05
N GLN A 145 -13.31 -17.94 -5.79
CA GLN A 145 -13.33 -18.52 -4.44
C GLN A 145 -12.05 -19.28 -4.09
N ARG A 146 -11.34 -19.74 -5.12
CA ARG A 146 -10.04 -20.42 -5.06
C ARG A 146 -9.38 -20.39 -6.43
N LEU A 147 -8.09 -20.71 -6.51
CA LEU A 147 -7.39 -20.91 -7.78
C LEU A 147 -7.42 -22.38 -8.19
N ALA A 148 -8.14 -22.70 -9.27
CA ALA A 148 -8.12 -24.01 -9.91
C ALA A 148 -7.72 -23.88 -11.37
N PHE A 149 -6.92 -24.82 -11.90
CA PHE A 149 -6.33 -24.71 -13.23
C PHE A 149 -6.75 -25.84 -14.16
N THR A 150 -6.99 -25.53 -15.43
CA THR A 150 -7.27 -26.51 -16.48
C THR A 150 -6.00 -27.14 -17.05
N SER A 151 -4.87 -26.44 -16.96
CA SER A 151 -3.57 -26.86 -17.48
C SER A 151 -2.42 -26.14 -16.77
N ASP A 152 -1.22 -26.73 -16.84
CA ASP A 152 0.02 -26.08 -16.39
C ASP A 152 0.49 -25.08 -17.46
N PRO A 153 0.69 -23.79 -17.14
CA PRO A 153 1.18 -22.81 -18.10
C PRO A 153 2.65 -23.00 -18.48
N GLY A 154 3.46 -23.72 -17.67
CA GLY A 154 4.88 -23.94 -17.94
C GLY A 154 5.74 -22.67 -17.91
N ARG A 155 5.25 -21.60 -17.27
CA ARG A 155 5.91 -20.29 -17.22
C ARG A 155 6.54 -20.02 -15.85
N ALA A 156 7.63 -19.25 -15.84
CA ALA A 156 8.29 -18.86 -14.60
C ALA A 156 7.51 -17.81 -13.80
N LEU A 157 6.83 -16.89 -14.50
CA LEU A 157 6.04 -15.79 -13.92
C LEU A 157 4.93 -15.41 -14.90
N PHE A 158 3.67 -15.33 -14.45
CA PHE A 158 2.52 -15.02 -15.32
C PHE A 158 1.32 -14.50 -14.52
N LYS A 159 0.31 -13.98 -15.24
CA LYS A 159 -1.06 -13.78 -14.73
C LYS A 159 -2.01 -14.69 -15.53
N PRO A 160 -3.04 -15.33 -14.92
CA PRO A 160 -4.03 -16.08 -15.68
C PRO A 160 -4.88 -15.17 -16.58
N LEU A 161 -5.27 -15.64 -17.76
CA LEU A 161 -6.10 -14.85 -18.67
C LEU A 161 -7.42 -14.44 -18.00
N GLY A 162 -7.70 -13.13 -18.01
CA GLY A 162 -8.90 -12.54 -17.43
C GLY A 162 -8.87 -12.38 -15.91
N TYR A 163 -7.83 -12.83 -15.19
CA TYR A 163 -7.73 -12.63 -13.74
C TYR A 163 -6.53 -11.77 -13.35
N HIS A 164 -6.80 -10.50 -13.06
CA HIS A 164 -5.77 -9.46 -12.94
C HIS A 164 -5.10 -9.42 -11.56
N ASP A 165 -5.76 -9.95 -10.53
CA ASP A 165 -5.31 -9.82 -9.13
C ASP A 165 -4.17 -10.76 -8.75
N ALA A 166 -3.97 -11.83 -9.52
CA ALA A 166 -3.01 -12.89 -9.19
C ALA A 166 -1.78 -12.85 -10.11
N LEU A 167 -0.66 -12.37 -9.57
CA LEU A 167 0.67 -12.61 -10.15
C LEU A 167 1.22 -13.93 -9.60
N ILE A 168 1.47 -14.90 -10.48
CA ILE A 168 1.87 -16.26 -10.10
C ILE A 168 3.30 -16.51 -10.57
N ALA A 169 4.14 -17.00 -9.66
CA ALA A 169 5.51 -17.42 -9.94
C ALA A 169 5.66 -18.93 -9.77
N SER A 170 6.48 -19.54 -10.60
CA SER A 170 6.96 -20.91 -10.35
C SER A 170 7.74 -20.96 -9.03
N LEU A 171 7.65 -22.08 -8.32
CA LEU A 171 8.40 -22.30 -7.09
C LEU A 171 9.91 -22.19 -7.34
N ALA A 172 10.39 -22.68 -8.49
CA ALA A 172 11.80 -22.59 -8.87
C ALA A 172 12.28 -21.14 -8.97
N LEU A 173 11.49 -20.24 -9.59
CA LEU A 173 11.80 -18.81 -9.63
C LEU A 173 11.78 -18.21 -8.22
N ALA A 174 10.77 -18.53 -7.41
CA ALA A 174 10.66 -18.03 -6.04
C ALA A 174 11.87 -18.44 -5.18
N GLU A 175 12.30 -19.70 -5.26
CA GLU A 175 13.48 -20.21 -4.57
C GLU A 175 14.79 -19.56 -5.04
N ALA A 176 14.90 -19.27 -6.34
CA ALA A 176 16.07 -18.60 -6.91
C ALA A 176 16.17 -17.14 -6.40
N LEU A 177 15.06 -16.41 -6.46
CA LEU A 177 14.97 -15.04 -5.94
C LEU A 177 15.19 -14.99 -4.42
N ALA A 178 14.69 -15.98 -3.68
CA ALA A 178 14.89 -16.10 -2.23
C ALA A 178 16.34 -16.14 -1.80
N ARG A 179 17.27 -16.56 -2.67
CA ARG A 179 18.71 -16.61 -2.35
C ARG A 179 19.41 -15.25 -2.51
N LEU A 180 18.75 -14.27 -3.13
CA LEU A 180 19.30 -12.94 -3.36
C LEU A 180 18.93 -11.99 -2.21
N PRO A 181 19.74 -10.94 -1.95
CA PRO A 181 19.50 -9.96 -0.89
C PRO A 181 18.43 -8.92 -1.27
N LEU A 182 17.31 -9.39 -1.85
CA LEU A 182 16.17 -8.58 -2.31
C LEU A 182 15.17 -8.33 -1.17
N SER A 183 14.45 -7.22 -1.23
CA SER A 183 13.48 -6.76 -0.22
C SER A 183 12.09 -6.51 -0.82
N GLY A 184 11.05 -6.56 0.01
CA GLY A 184 9.66 -6.27 -0.39
C GLY A 184 8.92 -7.41 -1.07
N ILE A 185 9.57 -8.54 -1.32
CA ILE A 185 8.93 -9.71 -1.95
C ILE A 185 8.25 -10.57 -0.87
N ARG A 186 7.03 -11.01 -1.13
CA ARG A 186 6.32 -12.00 -0.32
C ARG A 186 5.79 -13.11 -1.21
N TRP A 187 5.90 -14.33 -0.70
CA TRP A 187 5.39 -15.54 -1.34
C TRP A 187 4.21 -16.06 -0.54
N MET A 188 3.18 -16.56 -1.23
CA MET A 188 2.05 -17.24 -0.59
C MET A 188 1.69 -18.52 -1.36
N PRO A 189 1.31 -19.61 -0.67
CA PRO A 189 0.71 -20.77 -1.33
C PRO A 189 -0.53 -20.35 -2.13
N LEU A 190 -0.80 -21.02 -3.26
CA LEU A 190 -1.98 -20.71 -4.08
C LEU A 190 -3.30 -20.86 -3.32
N ASP A 191 -3.36 -21.83 -2.39
CA ASP A 191 -4.55 -22.12 -1.57
C ASP A 191 -4.87 -21.02 -0.54
N CYS A 192 -3.96 -20.05 -0.36
CA CYS A 192 -4.23 -18.86 0.44
C CYS A 192 -4.96 -17.75 -0.33
N HIS A 193 -5.36 -17.98 -1.59
CA HIS A 193 -6.03 -17.01 -2.45
C HIS A 193 -7.51 -17.36 -2.73
N PRO A 194 -8.42 -16.36 -2.81
CA PRO A 194 -8.22 -14.96 -2.42
C PRO A 194 -8.31 -14.75 -0.91
N ASN A 195 -8.96 -15.68 -0.22
CA ASN A 195 -9.20 -15.60 1.21
C ASN A 195 -8.05 -16.29 1.91
N TYR A 196 -7.19 -15.50 2.55
CA TYR A 196 -6.07 -16.01 3.31
C TYR A 196 -6.50 -17.11 4.28
N GLN A 197 -5.99 -18.33 4.05
CA GLN A 197 -6.26 -19.49 4.90
C GLN A 197 -5.03 -19.76 5.77
N ALA A 198 -5.08 -19.36 7.05
CA ALA A 198 -3.97 -19.54 7.98
C ALA A 198 -3.53 -21.01 8.14
N GLU A 199 -4.43 -21.98 7.92
CA GLU A 199 -4.12 -23.41 7.99
C GLU A 199 -3.25 -23.88 6.81
N ALA A 200 -3.39 -23.27 5.63
CA ALA A 200 -2.58 -23.62 4.46
C ALA A 200 -1.09 -23.32 4.70
N GLU A 201 -0.77 -22.27 5.45
CA GLU A 201 0.62 -21.94 5.86
C GLU A 201 1.23 -22.98 6.81
N LYS A 202 0.42 -23.77 7.52
CA LYS A 202 0.90 -24.78 8.47
C LYS A 202 1.25 -26.11 7.82
N THR A 203 0.87 -26.31 6.56
CA THR A 203 1.25 -27.51 5.79
C THR A 203 2.76 -27.53 5.55
N PRO A 204 3.39 -28.69 5.28
CA PRO A 204 4.81 -28.74 4.93
C PRO A 204 5.20 -27.82 3.76
N PHE A 205 4.33 -27.72 2.75
CA PHE A 205 4.52 -26.81 1.63
C PHE A 205 4.35 -25.34 2.06
N GLY A 206 3.32 -25.02 2.83
CA GLY A 206 3.12 -23.69 3.39
C GLY A 206 4.32 -23.20 4.22
N LEU A 207 4.89 -24.07 5.06
CA LEU A 207 6.09 -23.80 5.83
C LEU A 207 7.32 -23.56 4.93
N HIS A 208 7.45 -24.31 3.84
CA HIS A 208 8.50 -24.09 2.83
C HIS A 208 8.36 -22.71 2.19
N VAL A 209 7.17 -22.37 1.68
CA VAL A 209 6.89 -21.06 1.07
C VAL A 209 7.13 -19.92 2.07
N ARG A 210 6.71 -20.09 3.33
CA ARG A 210 6.97 -19.13 4.40
C ARG A 210 8.46 -18.93 4.67
N ALA A 211 9.26 -20.00 4.63
CA ALA A 211 10.71 -19.88 4.82
C ALA A 211 11.37 -19.05 3.71
N LEU A 212 10.86 -19.11 2.48
CA LEU A 212 11.31 -18.23 1.38
C LEU A 212 11.06 -16.76 1.71
N TYR A 213 9.90 -16.46 2.30
CA TYR A 213 9.56 -15.10 2.73
C TYR A 213 10.41 -14.62 3.92
N GLU A 214 10.57 -15.43 4.97
CA GLU A 214 11.31 -15.03 6.17
C GLU A 214 12.78 -14.69 5.84
N HIS A 215 13.36 -15.36 4.84
CA HIS A 215 14.69 -15.02 4.35
C HIS A 215 14.76 -13.58 3.79
N HIS A 216 13.76 -13.15 3.00
CA HIS A 216 13.67 -11.80 2.46
C HIS A 216 13.35 -10.74 3.52
N ALA A 217 12.38 -11.01 4.40
CA ALA A 217 11.97 -10.07 5.43
C ALA A 217 13.11 -9.72 6.39
N LEU A 218 14.01 -10.68 6.67
CA LEU A 218 15.11 -10.51 7.62
C LEU A 218 16.41 -10.04 6.97
N ARG A 219 16.66 -10.35 5.69
CA ARG A 219 17.95 -10.10 5.02
C ARG A 219 17.88 -9.11 3.86
N GLY A 220 16.68 -8.69 3.45
CA GLY A 220 16.50 -7.75 2.36
C GLY A 220 17.24 -6.45 2.65
N THR A 221 18.14 -6.07 1.75
CA THR A 221 18.75 -4.74 1.79
C THR A 221 17.76 -3.78 1.15
N THR A 222 17.31 -2.74 1.87
CA THR A 222 16.54 -1.65 1.25
C THR A 222 17.47 -0.63 0.64
N HIS A 223 17.02 0.10 -0.37
CA HIS A 223 17.80 1.20 -0.94
C HIS A 223 17.61 2.46 -0.10
N ASP A 224 18.72 3.04 0.35
CA ASP A 224 18.70 4.43 0.82
C ASP A 224 18.47 5.32 -0.41
N ILE A 225 17.60 6.33 -0.28
CA ILE A 225 17.27 7.24 -1.38
C ILE A 225 18.26 8.40 -1.31
N PRO A 226 19.23 8.50 -2.25
CA PRO A 226 20.24 9.56 -2.19
C PRO A 226 19.58 10.94 -2.27
N GLY A 227 20.05 11.87 -1.44
CA GLY A 227 19.55 13.25 -1.46
C GLY A 227 18.25 13.49 -0.69
N LEU A 228 17.52 12.45 -0.26
CA LEU A 228 16.42 12.66 0.68
C LEU A 228 16.99 12.88 2.08
N ALA A 229 17.02 14.15 2.51
CA ALA A 229 17.31 14.45 3.90
C ALA A 229 16.31 13.68 4.77
N ALA A 230 16.78 13.07 5.86
CA ALA A 230 15.87 12.51 6.86
C ALA A 230 14.83 13.60 7.19
N PRO A 231 13.53 13.27 7.23
CA PRO A 231 12.50 14.27 7.48
C PRO A 231 12.92 15.10 8.69
N ALA A 232 12.92 16.43 8.52
CA ALA A 232 13.32 17.33 9.59
C ALA A 232 12.55 16.89 10.84
N LYS A 233 13.27 16.62 11.95
CA LYS A 233 12.63 16.14 13.17
C LYS A 233 11.51 17.12 13.51
N VAL A 234 10.27 16.70 13.30
CA VAL A 234 9.14 17.54 13.64
C VAL A 234 9.19 17.74 15.15
N LYS A 235 9.10 19.01 15.57
CA LYS A 235 9.28 19.36 16.97
C LYS A 235 8.09 18.77 17.73
N ARG A 236 8.33 17.85 18.66
CA ARG A 236 7.26 17.39 19.57
C ARG A 236 6.69 18.57 20.35
N ALA A 237 5.36 18.63 20.47
CA ALA A 237 4.74 19.58 21.38
C ALA A 237 5.08 19.17 22.83
N SER A 238 5.64 20.09 23.61
CA SER A 238 5.91 19.79 25.02
C SER A 238 4.60 19.71 25.79
N ALA A 239 4.54 18.84 26.80
CA ALA A 239 3.36 18.74 27.67
C ALA A 239 2.97 20.09 28.29
N ALA A 240 3.96 20.94 28.60
CA ALA A 240 3.74 22.30 29.08
C ALA A 240 3.07 23.21 28.03
N LYS A 241 3.51 23.13 26.75
CA LYS A 241 2.92 23.88 25.63
C LYS A 241 1.47 23.46 25.42
N VAL A 242 1.20 22.16 25.40
CA VAL A 242 -0.15 21.60 25.21
C VAL A 242 -1.07 22.01 26.36
N LYS A 243 -0.62 21.86 27.62
CA LYS A 243 -1.39 22.26 28.80
C LYS A 243 -1.71 23.76 28.79
N ALA A 244 -0.73 24.60 28.48
CA ALA A 244 -0.93 26.05 28.40
C ALA A 244 -1.93 26.41 27.30
N TRP A 245 -1.84 25.76 26.14
CA TRP A 245 -2.78 26.00 25.05
C TRP A 245 -4.19 25.56 25.40
N LEU A 246 -4.40 24.35 25.93
CA LEU A 246 -5.71 23.84 26.37
C LEU A 246 -6.39 24.78 27.37
N ALA A 247 -5.63 25.39 28.28
CA ALA A 247 -6.16 26.37 29.24
C ALA A 247 -6.61 27.69 28.58
N SER A 248 -6.13 27.98 27.38
CA SER A 248 -6.44 29.19 26.60
C SER A 248 -7.27 28.92 25.34
N ALA A 249 -7.60 27.65 25.07
CA ALA A 249 -8.28 27.25 23.86
C ALA A 249 -9.70 27.84 23.84
N PRO A 250 -10.24 28.21 22.66
CA PRO A 250 -11.61 28.68 22.57
C PRO A 250 -12.57 27.60 23.08
N GLY A 251 -13.52 27.97 23.94
CA GLY A 251 -14.49 27.01 24.51
C GLY A 251 -15.42 26.39 23.47
N SER A 252 -15.63 27.08 22.35
CA SER A 252 -16.30 26.58 21.15
C SER A 252 -15.93 27.47 19.96
N GLY A 253 -16.25 27.00 18.75
CA GLY A 253 -16.09 27.80 17.54
C GLY A 253 -16.53 27.04 16.30
N THR A 254 -16.22 27.62 15.15
CA THR A 254 -16.39 26.98 13.85
C THR A 254 -15.05 26.98 13.13
N TYR A 255 -14.74 25.88 12.46
CA TYR A 255 -13.60 25.74 11.57
C TYR A 255 -14.11 25.53 10.15
N THR A 256 -13.53 26.25 9.18
CA THR A 256 -13.78 26.05 7.75
C THR A 256 -12.53 25.45 7.13
N SER A 257 -12.67 24.23 6.62
CA SER A 257 -11.62 23.56 5.85
C SER A 257 -11.24 24.35 4.60
N GLU A 258 -10.08 24.05 4.03
CA GLU A 258 -9.65 24.64 2.75
C GLU A 258 -10.61 24.28 1.60
N ALA A 259 -11.35 23.18 1.73
CA ALA A 259 -12.43 22.77 0.83
C ALA A 259 -13.76 23.51 1.07
N GLY A 260 -13.84 24.42 2.05
CA GLY A 260 -15.02 25.21 2.36
C GLY A 260 -16.03 24.53 3.31
N ALA A 261 -15.81 23.28 3.71
CA ALA A 261 -16.65 22.62 4.70
C ALA A 261 -16.47 23.27 6.08
N THR A 262 -17.56 23.71 6.70
CA THR A 262 -17.57 24.33 8.03
C THR A 262 -18.05 23.32 9.07
N THR A 263 -17.26 23.10 10.11
CA THR A 263 -17.58 22.22 11.25
C THR A 263 -17.55 23.00 12.55
N ALA A 264 -18.57 22.84 13.37
CA ALA A 264 -18.55 23.35 14.74
C ALA A 264 -17.56 22.53 15.58
N PHE A 265 -17.00 23.14 16.61
CA PHE A 265 -16.31 22.41 17.66
C PHE A 265 -16.71 22.95 19.03
N VAL A 266 -16.77 22.05 20.00
CA VAL A 266 -16.94 22.35 21.42
C VAL A 266 -15.71 21.81 22.14
N ALA A 267 -15.05 22.67 22.92
CA ALA A 267 -13.89 22.26 23.69
C ALA A 267 -14.30 21.29 24.80
N GLY A 268 -13.52 20.24 24.96
CA GLY A 268 -13.76 19.19 25.94
C GLY A 268 -12.74 18.07 25.76
N GLU A 269 -12.27 17.53 26.88
CA GLU A 269 -11.55 16.25 26.85
C GLU A 269 -12.60 15.16 26.66
N ASP A 270 -12.82 14.77 25.41
CA ASP A 270 -13.64 13.61 25.04
C ASP A 270 -12.71 12.53 24.50
N GLU A 271 -12.49 11.50 25.31
CA GLU A 271 -11.60 10.37 24.99
C GLU A 271 -12.38 9.18 24.44
N THR A 272 -13.68 9.32 24.10
CA THR A 272 -14.48 8.21 23.53
C THR A 272 -13.94 7.69 22.19
N TRP A 273 -13.13 8.47 21.47
CA TRP A 273 -12.36 7.99 20.32
C TRP A 273 -11.37 6.88 20.68
N ARG A 274 -10.87 6.83 21.92
CA ARG A 274 -10.00 5.75 22.38
C ARG A 274 -10.76 4.45 22.55
N ASP A 275 -11.98 4.52 23.06
CA ASP A 275 -12.84 3.34 23.19
C ASP A 275 -13.09 2.74 21.80
N ALA A 276 -13.36 3.58 20.79
CA ALA A 276 -13.50 3.14 19.40
C ALA A 276 -12.22 2.50 18.82
N TYR A 277 -11.03 3.00 19.20
CA TYR A 277 -9.76 2.37 18.83
C TYR A 277 -9.56 1.03 19.54
N ASP A 278 -9.84 0.98 20.84
CA ASP A 278 -9.61 -0.21 21.67
C ASP A 278 -10.58 -1.36 21.28
N ASP A 279 -11.78 -1.03 20.82
CA ASP A 279 -12.77 -2.00 20.33
C ASP A 279 -12.36 -2.68 19.01
N ALA A 280 -11.62 -1.98 18.14
CA ALA A 280 -11.27 -2.48 16.82
C ALA A 280 -9.91 -1.95 16.31
N PRO A 281 -8.77 -2.23 16.97
CA PRO A 281 -7.48 -1.63 16.64
C PRO A 281 -6.97 -1.97 15.23
N ASP A 282 -7.41 -3.10 14.67
CA ASP A 282 -7.06 -3.53 13.31
C ASP A 282 -7.67 -2.63 12.21
N ASP A 283 -8.75 -1.91 12.53
CA ASP A 283 -9.38 -0.94 11.63
C ASP A 283 -8.58 0.38 11.55
N TRP A 284 -7.53 0.53 12.38
CA TRP A 284 -6.72 1.75 12.53
C TRP A 284 -5.24 1.51 12.21
N PRO A 285 -4.92 1.02 11.00
CA PRO A 285 -3.55 0.65 10.65
C PRO A 285 -2.61 1.86 10.74
N GLY A 286 -1.60 1.76 11.61
CA GLY A 286 -0.59 2.80 11.80
C GLY A 286 -0.99 3.96 12.72
N PHE A 287 -2.21 3.96 13.26
CA PHE A 287 -2.61 4.94 14.27
C PHE A 287 -1.95 4.63 15.62
N GLU A 288 -1.29 5.64 16.21
CA GLU A 288 -0.66 5.53 17.53
C GLU A 288 -1.47 6.38 18.54
N PRO A 289 -2.43 5.83 19.31
CA PRO A 289 -3.28 6.63 20.20
C PRO A 289 -2.50 7.54 21.17
N LYS A 290 -1.33 7.09 21.62
CA LYS A 290 -0.46 7.87 22.53
C LYS A 290 0.12 9.14 21.91
N ARG A 291 0.09 9.26 20.58
CA ARG A 291 0.50 10.45 19.83
C ARG A 291 -0.54 11.57 19.91
N TYR A 292 -1.79 11.25 20.22
CA TYR A 292 -2.90 12.19 20.12
C TYR A 292 -3.47 12.55 21.49
N ARG A 293 -4.00 13.77 21.58
CA ARG A 293 -4.79 14.23 22.73
C ARG A 293 -6.03 14.96 22.25
N ALA A 294 -7.21 14.52 22.68
CA ALA A 294 -8.45 15.22 22.36
C ALA A 294 -8.51 16.59 23.03
N PHE A 295 -9.10 17.56 22.34
CA PHE A 295 -9.43 18.86 22.94
C PHE A 295 -10.82 19.36 22.58
N GLY A 296 -11.52 18.70 21.67
CA GLY A 296 -12.92 19.02 21.37
C GLY A 296 -13.58 18.00 20.46
N SER A 297 -14.87 18.16 20.26
CA SER A 297 -15.69 17.37 19.33
C SER A 297 -16.67 18.28 18.59
N ASP A 298 -17.24 17.78 17.50
CA ASP A 298 -18.32 18.47 16.76
C ASP A 298 -19.73 18.08 17.25
N GLY A 299 -19.82 17.22 18.28
CA GLY A 299 -21.08 16.69 18.80
C GLY A 299 -21.67 15.53 18.00
N GLN A 300 -21.01 15.08 16.92
CA GLN A 300 -21.40 13.95 16.08
C GLN A 300 -20.40 12.77 16.20
N SER A 301 -19.75 12.66 17.35
CA SER A 301 -18.70 11.66 17.60
C SER A 301 -17.47 11.82 16.69
N ASN A 302 -17.24 13.00 16.13
CA ASN A 302 -15.97 13.35 15.49
C ASN A 302 -15.15 14.20 16.45
N HIS A 303 -13.84 13.97 16.47
CA HIS A 303 -12.95 14.51 17.48
C HIS A 303 -11.88 15.39 16.86
N TYR A 304 -11.58 16.51 17.50
CA TYR A 304 -10.41 17.31 17.21
C TYR A 304 -9.28 16.87 18.14
N LEU A 305 -8.19 16.42 17.55
CA LEU A 305 -7.03 15.91 18.26
C LEU A 305 -5.82 16.81 18.05
N ILE A 306 -4.99 16.91 19.08
CA ILE A 306 -3.67 17.51 19.03
C ILE A 306 -2.67 16.39 18.72
N ASP A 307 -1.96 16.51 17.61
CA ASP A 307 -0.84 15.63 17.27
C ASP A 307 0.42 16.08 18.02
N LEU A 308 0.80 15.31 19.05
CA LEU A 308 1.93 15.59 19.92
C LEU A 308 3.29 15.46 19.21
N ASP A 309 3.34 14.70 18.11
CA ASP A 309 4.55 14.47 17.32
C ASP A 309 4.71 15.49 16.19
N ALA A 310 3.65 16.26 15.87
CA ALA A 310 3.65 17.27 14.82
C ALA A 310 3.55 18.72 15.32
N ASP A 311 4.36 19.12 16.32
CA ASP A 311 4.35 20.46 16.97
C ASP A 311 2.98 20.91 17.51
N GLY A 312 2.09 19.95 17.74
CA GLY A 312 0.71 20.20 18.13
C GLY A 312 -0.16 20.60 16.95
N ALA A 313 0.06 20.01 15.77
CA ALA A 313 -0.89 20.11 14.68
C ALA A 313 -2.28 19.68 15.16
N ILE A 314 -3.30 20.33 14.64
CA ILE A 314 -4.68 19.97 14.90
C ILE A 314 -5.15 19.09 13.77
N VAL A 315 -5.69 17.93 14.13
CA VAL A 315 -6.25 16.96 13.19
C VAL A 315 -7.71 16.70 13.52
N TYR A 316 -8.50 16.32 12.52
CA TYR A 316 -9.91 16.00 12.68
C TYR A 316 -10.11 14.52 12.42
N LEU A 317 -10.59 13.82 13.43
CA LEU A 317 -10.89 12.40 13.39
C LEU A 317 -12.39 12.24 13.18
N SER A 318 -12.79 11.72 12.02
CA SER A 318 -14.17 11.38 11.74
C SER A 318 -14.35 9.88 11.58
N HIS A 319 -15.47 9.36 12.08
CA HIS A 319 -15.87 7.98 11.84
C HIS A 319 -16.26 7.72 10.36
N GLU A 320 -16.55 8.77 9.59
CA GLU A 320 -16.95 8.65 8.17
C GLU A 320 -15.76 8.65 7.21
N THR A 321 -14.66 9.35 7.52
CA THR A 321 -13.50 9.47 6.62
C THR A 321 -12.59 8.26 6.64
N GLY A 322 -12.89 7.27 7.50
CA GLY A 322 -12.03 6.13 7.75
C GLY A 322 -10.74 6.52 8.49
N PHE A 323 -10.15 5.54 9.18
CA PHE A 323 -9.01 5.79 10.08
C PHE A 323 -7.65 5.86 9.36
N GLY A 324 -7.64 5.65 8.03
CA GLY A 324 -6.42 5.69 7.21
C GLY A 324 -5.97 7.10 6.79
N GLN A 325 -6.84 8.11 6.88
CA GLN A 325 -6.49 9.49 6.54
C GLN A 325 -7.01 10.43 7.63
N ILE A 326 -6.09 10.94 8.45
CA ILE A 326 -6.43 11.91 9.51
C ILE A 326 -6.11 13.31 8.98
N PRO A 327 -7.11 14.06 8.49
CA PRO A 327 -6.90 15.37 7.89
C PRO A 327 -6.29 16.35 8.90
N VAL A 328 -5.22 17.04 8.48
CA VAL A 328 -4.62 18.14 9.24
C VAL A 328 -5.46 19.40 9.05
N VAL A 329 -6.16 19.79 10.10
CA VAL A 329 -7.00 20.98 10.21
C VAL A 329 -6.16 22.24 10.38
N ALA A 330 -5.03 22.13 11.09
CA ALA A 330 -4.08 23.22 11.21
C ALA A 330 -2.68 22.67 11.48
N PRO A 331 -1.62 23.28 10.92
CA PRO A 331 -0.26 22.79 11.11
C PRO A 331 0.28 23.01 12.53
N SER A 332 -0.44 23.75 13.39
CA SER A 332 -0.13 23.90 14.81
C SER A 332 -1.33 24.42 15.61
N MET A 333 -1.28 24.24 16.93
CA MET A 333 -2.19 24.85 17.91
C MET A 333 -2.33 26.38 17.74
N ALA A 334 -1.23 27.08 17.40
CA ALA A 334 -1.24 28.52 17.17
C ALA A 334 -1.96 28.89 15.87
N ALA A 335 -1.72 28.12 14.81
CA ALA A 335 -2.42 28.30 13.53
C ALA A 335 -3.92 28.05 13.67
N PHE A 336 -4.32 27.03 14.44
CA PHE A 336 -5.72 26.75 14.72
C PHE A 336 -6.39 27.90 15.47
N ALA A 337 -5.76 28.40 16.55
CA ALA A 337 -6.30 29.52 17.31
C ALA A 337 -6.47 30.78 16.44
N ALA A 338 -5.53 31.04 15.53
CA ALA A 338 -5.63 32.16 14.58
C ALA A 338 -6.78 31.98 13.57
N ARG A 339 -7.02 30.75 13.09
CA ARG A 339 -8.16 30.42 12.20
C ARG A 339 -9.49 30.67 12.90
N VAL A 340 -9.68 30.11 14.10
CA VAL A 340 -10.89 30.32 14.91
C VAL A 340 -11.13 31.81 15.21
N ALA A 341 -10.08 32.55 15.60
CA ALA A 341 -10.19 33.99 15.87
C ALA A 341 -10.59 34.81 14.62
N ALA A 342 -10.24 34.33 13.42
CA ALA A 342 -10.63 34.95 12.16
C ALA A 342 -12.04 34.53 11.70
N GLY A 343 -12.72 33.63 12.41
CA GLY A 343 -13.95 32.99 11.95
C GLY A 343 -13.73 32.14 10.70
N ARG A 344 -12.52 31.58 10.55
CA ARG A 344 -12.10 30.77 9.42
C ARG A 344 -11.83 29.35 9.83
#